data_AF-A0A674E2E7-F1
#
_entry.id   AF-A0A674E2E7-F1
#
_cell.length_a   1.000
_cell.length_b   1.000
_cell.length_c   1.000
_cell.angle_alpha   90.00
_cell.angle_beta   90.00
_cell.angle_gamma   90.00
#
_symmetry.space_group_name_H-M   'P 1'
#
loop_
_entity.id
_entity.type
_entity.pdbx_description
1 polymer ?
#
loop_
_entity_poly.entity_id
_entity_poly.type
_entity_poly.pdbx_seq_one_letter_code
_entity_poly.pdbx_strand_id
1 'polypeptide(L)'
;MAQHTTDTLVELKQKVGSCIDEAKDRLHRLSKDIWSCPELAYEERKSHDRLVKFFSEEKGWTVDSHFKLETAFRAIWGPVGGKENNNVINVGFLTEYDALPGIGHACGHNLIAEIGAAAAIGLKALVERTPDFPVPVQVTVLGTPAEEDGGGKIDLIRERAFDGMDVVFMAHPSQEDASWLPDVAEHDVVVRYRGKASHAAAYPWEGVNALDAAVLAYNNLSVLRQQLKPDWRIHGIIKHGGEKPNIIPAYTELEYYLRTPSRKDLPTIKAKAEMCFRSAAMATGCEVELEFARNAFHNVLRNPTLCGLHEVNGKALGMEFTTDEEVLKNTSGSTDFGNVSFIVPGIHPYFYIGSDALNHTEEYTVAAGDDKAQFYTLRAAKALAMTALDVLLCPELLQRAREDLKEANLKEERSSSGCAGWRL
;
A
#
# COMPACT_ATOMS: atom_id res chain seq x y z
N MET A 1 16.31 33.55 19.42
CA MET A 1 14.95 33.02 19.16
C MET A 1 15.03 31.71 18.38
N ALA A 2 15.58 31.66 17.16
CA ALA A 2 15.71 30.40 16.38
C ALA A 2 16.34 29.21 17.13
N GLN A 3 17.40 29.42 17.89
CA GLN A 3 18.07 28.33 18.64
C GLN A 3 17.20 27.75 19.76
N HIS A 4 16.40 28.59 20.43
CA HIS A 4 15.47 28.14 21.48
C HIS A 4 14.29 27.35 20.91
N THR A 5 13.82 27.70 19.69
CA THR A 5 12.78 26.95 18.98
C THR A 5 13.27 25.57 18.53
N THR A 6 14.52 25.48 18.05
CA THR A 6 15.14 24.21 17.66
C THR A 6 15.34 23.27 18.85
N ASP A 7 15.84 23.79 19.99
CA ASP A 7 16.04 23.00 21.21
C ASP A 7 14.70 22.45 21.74
N THR A 8 13.64 23.26 21.68
CA THR A 8 12.28 22.85 22.09
C THR A 8 11.72 21.72 21.21
N LEU A 9 11.93 21.77 19.89
CA LEU A 9 11.48 20.72 18.97
C LEU A 9 12.19 19.38 19.22
N VAL A 10 13.51 19.42 19.49
CA VAL A 10 14.28 18.22 19.83
C VAL A 10 13.75 17.58 21.12
N GLU A 11 13.47 18.37 22.15
CA GLU A 11 12.87 17.87 23.39
C GLU A 11 11.49 17.23 23.17
N LEU A 12 10.63 17.84 22.34
CA LEU A 12 9.32 17.29 22.02
C LEU A 12 9.43 15.96 21.25
N LYS A 13 10.41 15.86 20.34
CA LYS A 13 10.72 14.62 19.62
C LYS A 13 11.18 13.50 20.56
N GLN A 14 11.99 13.80 21.57
CA GLN A 14 12.36 12.82 22.60
C GLN A 14 11.16 12.41 23.48
N LYS A 15 10.31 13.38 23.83
CA LYS A 15 9.10 13.13 24.63
C LYS A 15 8.08 12.26 23.91
N VAL A 16 7.83 12.48 22.60
CA VAL A 16 6.93 11.60 21.84
C VAL A 16 7.48 10.18 21.76
N GLY A 17 8.80 10.02 21.60
CA GLY A 17 9.45 8.72 21.63
C GLY A 17 9.26 8.00 22.96
N SER A 18 9.39 8.73 24.07
CA SER A 18 9.15 8.20 25.42
C SER A 18 7.69 7.81 25.64
N CYS A 19 6.74 8.58 25.11
CA CYS A 19 5.32 8.25 25.17
C CYS A 19 5.00 6.93 24.43
N ILE A 20 5.68 6.67 23.31
CA ILE A 20 5.56 5.39 22.58
C ILE A 20 6.17 4.25 23.41
N ASP A 21 7.35 4.47 24.01
CA ASP A 21 8.03 3.46 24.82
C ASP A 21 7.21 3.02 26.05
N GLU A 22 6.44 3.93 26.65
CA GLU A 22 5.52 3.61 27.76
C GLU A 22 4.42 2.62 27.35
N ALA A 23 4.04 2.58 26.07
CA ALA A 23 2.99 1.71 25.53
C ALA A 23 3.53 0.43 24.88
N LYS A 24 4.86 0.22 24.84
CA LYS A 24 5.52 -0.85 24.07
C LYS A 24 4.93 -2.25 24.28
N ASP A 25 4.63 -2.63 25.53
CA ASP A 25 4.17 -3.99 25.84
C ASP A 25 2.71 -4.21 25.38
N ARG A 26 1.92 -3.15 25.25
CA ARG A 26 0.55 -3.20 24.73
C ARG A 26 0.56 -3.23 23.19
N LEU A 27 1.43 -2.43 22.58
CA LEU A 27 1.64 -2.38 21.14
C LEU A 27 2.18 -3.73 20.61
N HIS A 28 3.19 -4.28 21.27
CA HIS A 28 3.74 -5.58 20.91
C HIS A 28 2.68 -6.69 20.99
N ARG A 29 1.85 -6.68 22.04
CA ARG A 29 0.73 -7.64 22.16
C ARG A 29 -0.28 -7.49 21.03
N LEU A 30 -0.66 -6.26 20.66
CA LEU A 30 -1.54 -6.01 19.53
C LEU A 30 -0.97 -6.62 18.23
N SER A 31 0.31 -6.37 17.95
CA SER A 31 1.01 -6.91 16.78
C SER A 31 1.07 -8.43 16.79
N LYS A 32 1.46 -9.05 17.91
CA LYS A 32 1.51 -10.52 18.06
C LYS A 32 0.15 -11.17 17.91
N ASP A 33 -0.87 -10.53 18.47
CA ASP A 33 -2.24 -11.00 18.35
C ASP A 33 -2.61 -11.03 16.86
N ILE A 34 -2.49 -9.91 16.14
CA ILE A 34 -2.74 -9.83 14.67
C ILE A 34 -1.94 -10.91 13.93
N TRP A 35 -0.62 -10.95 14.13
CA TRP A 35 0.28 -11.92 13.49
C TRP A 35 -0.17 -13.37 13.66
N SER A 36 -0.65 -13.75 14.85
CA SER A 36 -1.07 -15.12 15.16
C SER A 36 -2.39 -15.55 14.53
N CYS A 37 -3.14 -14.63 13.91
CA CYS A 37 -4.42 -14.92 13.25
C CYS A 37 -4.45 -14.28 11.86
N PRO A 38 -3.68 -14.83 10.90
CA PRO A 38 -3.69 -14.31 9.55
C PRO A 38 -5.08 -14.50 8.93
N GLU A 39 -5.60 -13.42 8.36
CA GLU A 39 -6.90 -13.38 7.68
C GLU A 39 -6.74 -12.63 6.35
N LEU A 40 -7.42 -13.10 5.32
CA LEU A 40 -7.24 -12.60 3.96
C LEU A 40 -7.91 -11.25 3.77
N ALA A 41 -7.58 -10.60 2.65
CA ALA A 41 -8.21 -9.36 2.20
C ALA A 41 -9.75 -9.41 2.30
N TYR A 42 -10.36 -8.38 2.89
CA TYR A 42 -11.79 -8.24 3.19
C TYR A 42 -12.39 -9.28 4.17
N GLU A 43 -11.57 -10.19 4.71
CA GLU A 43 -11.97 -11.19 5.69
C GLU A 43 -11.27 -11.02 7.05
N GLU A 44 -10.47 -9.97 7.22
CA GLU A 44 -9.62 -9.69 8.40
C GLU A 44 -10.36 -9.19 9.67
N ARG A 45 -11.50 -9.82 9.94
CA ARG A 45 -12.43 -9.52 11.04
C ARG A 45 -11.78 -9.53 12.43
N LYS A 46 -10.93 -10.50 12.75
CA LYS A 46 -10.28 -10.57 14.08
C LYS A 46 -9.20 -9.52 14.22
N SER A 47 -8.39 -9.30 13.18
CA SER A 47 -7.37 -8.26 13.18
C SER A 47 -7.98 -6.87 13.31
N HIS A 48 -9.05 -6.63 12.54
CA HIS A 48 -9.95 -5.49 12.67
C HIS A 48 -10.46 -5.31 14.10
N ASP A 49 -11.11 -6.33 14.70
CA ASP A 49 -11.71 -6.24 16.02
C ASP A 49 -10.69 -5.93 17.11
N ARG A 50 -9.45 -6.44 16.96
CA ARG A 50 -8.34 -6.16 17.88
C ARG A 50 -7.91 -4.70 17.83
N LEU A 51 -7.81 -4.11 16.64
CA LEU A 51 -7.48 -2.69 16.47
C LEU A 51 -8.62 -1.79 16.99
N VAL A 52 -9.86 -2.10 16.65
CA VAL A 52 -11.03 -1.38 17.16
C VAL A 52 -11.07 -1.42 18.68
N LYS A 53 -10.86 -2.60 19.27
CA LYS A 53 -10.79 -2.75 20.74
C LYS A 53 -9.64 -1.94 21.33
N PHE A 54 -8.45 -2.01 20.74
CA PHE A 54 -7.28 -1.27 21.20
C PHE A 54 -7.57 0.22 21.32
N PHE A 55 -8.13 0.85 20.28
CA PHE A 55 -8.49 2.27 20.32
C PHE A 55 -9.71 2.58 21.18
N SER A 56 -10.69 1.68 21.26
CA SER A 56 -11.88 1.89 22.10
C SER A 56 -11.55 1.91 23.60
N GLU A 57 -10.47 1.21 24.00
CA GLU A 57 -9.95 1.23 25.37
C GLU A 57 -9.07 2.45 25.66
N GLU A 58 -8.62 3.17 24.63
CA GLU A 58 -7.84 4.40 24.78
C GLU A 58 -8.73 5.60 25.12
N LYS A 59 -8.45 6.27 26.24
CA LYS A 59 -9.24 7.42 26.69
C LYS A 59 -9.19 8.57 25.68
N GLY A 60 -10.34 9.12 25.33
CA GLY A 60 -10.47 10.30 24.46
C GLY A 60 -10.55 9.99 22.96
N TRP A 61 -10.55 8.70 22.58
CA TRP A 61 -10.79 8.29 21.20
C TRP A 61 -12.27 8.02 20.94
N THR A 62 -12.74 8.41 19.76
CA THR A 62 -14.04 8.01 19.21
C THR A 62 -13.79 7.03 18.08
N VAL A 63 -14.30 5.82 18.20
CA VAL A 63 -14.08 4.74 17.22
C VAL A 63 -15.37 4.45 16.46
N ASP A 64 -15.29 4.56 15.14
CA ASP A 64 -16.28 4.08 14.18
C ASP A 64 -15.79 2.74 13.66
N SER A 65 -16.33 1.64 14.18
CA SER A 65 -15.77 0.31 13.97
C SER A 65 -15.96 -0.20 12.55
N HIS A 66 -17.03 0.15 11.84
CA HIS A 66 -17.26 -0.33 10.47
C HIS A 66 -17.35 0.86 9.51
N PHE A 67 -16.26 1.61 9.44
CA PHE A 67 -16.20 2.86 8.72
C PHE A 67 -16.06 2.60 7.22
N LYS A 68 -17.18 2.70 6.50
CA LYS A 68 -17.31 2.60 5.02
C LYS A 68 -17.12 1.21 4.42
N LEU A 69 -16.26 0.37 4.99
CA LEU A 69 -16.11 -1.05 4.63
C LEU A 69 -16.38 -1.92 5.86
N GLU A 70 -16.73 -3.19 5.63
CA GLU A 70 -17.06 -4.13 6.70
C GLU A 70 -15.91 -4.30 7.70
N THR A 71 -14.67 -4.30 7.21
CA THR A 71 -13.48 -4.49 8.04
C THR A 71 -12.57 -3.27 8.06
N ALA A 72 -13.08 -2.09 7.69
CA ALA A 72 -12.38 -0.83 7.91
C ALA A 72 -12.91 -0.14 9.17
N PHE A 73 -12.03 0.55 9.90
CA PHE A 73 -12.42 1.36 11.06
C PHE A 73 -11.81 2.75 10.99
N ARG A 74 -12.38 3.68 11.76
CA ARG A 74 -11.80 5.01 11.96
C ARG A 74 -11.81 5.36 13.45
N ALA A 75 -10.63 5.61 14.01
CA ALA A 75 -10.48 6.13 15.36
C ALA A 75 -10.02 7.59 15.31
N ILE A 76 -10.73 8.48 15.99
CA ILE A 76 -10.43 9.93 16.03
C ILE A 76 -10.14 10.35 17.46
N TRP A 77 -9.08 11.11 17.66
CA TRP A 77 -8.79 11.84 18.89
C TRP A 77 -8.62 13.34 18.61
N GLY A 78 -9.13 14.17 19.51
CA GLY A 78 -9.07 15.63 19.42
C GLY A 78 -10.29 16.27 18.74
N PRO A 79 -10.23 17.58 18.40
CA PRO A 79 -9.03 18.42 18.44
C PRO A 79 -8.57 18.79 19.86
N VAL A 80 -7.25 18.85 20.09
CA VAL A 80 -6.62 19.32 21.34
C VAL A 80 -5.45 20.26 21.04
N GLY A 81 -5.26 21.29 21.86
CA GLY A 81 -4.21 22.30 21.70
C GLY A 81 -4.67 23.56 20.95
N GLY A 82 -3.76 24.50 20.76
CA GLY A 82 -4.01 25.77 20.07
C GLY A 82 -4.88 26.76 20.84
N LYS A 83 -5.14 27.91 20.21
CA LYS A 83 -6.10 28.92 20.69
C LYS A 83 -7.41 28.78 19.92
N GLU A 84 -8.51 29.29 20.49
CA GLU A 84 -9.79 29.42 19.79
C GLU A 84 -9.58 30.15 18.44
N ASN A 85 -10.17 29.59 17.37
CA ASN A 85 -10.08 30.02 15.97
C ASN A 85 -8.82 29.61 15.16
N ASN A 86 -7.90 28.82 15.71
CA ASN A 86 -6.84 28.20 14.91
C ASN A 86 -7.40 27.07 14.02
N ASN A 87 -6.88 26.92 12.80
CA ASN A 87 -7.22 25.79 11.93
C ASN A 87 -6.69 24.48 12.55
N VAL A 88 -7.58 23.50 12.72
CA VAL A 88 -7.22 22.14 13.16
C VAL A 88 -6.37 21.47 12.09
N ILE A 89 -5.24 20.91 12.49
CA ILE A 89 -4.42 20.06 11.61
C ILE A 89 -4.77 18.60 11.94
N ASN A 90 -5.30 17.87 10.95
CA ASN A 90 -5.64 16.46 11.08
C ASN A 90 -4.52 15.56 10.53
N VAL A 91 -3.85 14.86 11.42
CA VAL A 91 -2.79 13.90 11.10
C VAL A 91 -3.37 12.50 11.00
N GLY A 92 -3.29 11.90 9.81
CA GLY A 92 -3.71 10.53 9.56
C GLY A 92 -2.58 9.52 9.78
N PHE A 93 -2.87 8.41 10.47
CA PHE A 93 -2.02 7.22 10.49
C PHE A 93 -2.79 6.04 9.90
N LEU A 94 -2.22 5.41 8.88
CA LEU A 94 -2.86 4.27 8.21
C LEU A 94 -2.35 2.95 8.81
N THR A 95 -3.23 1.96 8.86
CA THR A 95 -2.93 0.62 9.40
C THR A 95 -3.48 -0.45 8.47
N GLU A 96 -2.62 -1.35 8.02
CA GLU A 96 -2.98 -2.56 7.25
C GLU A 96 -2.91 -3.78 8.15
N TYR A 97 -3.66 -4.83 7.82
CA TYR A 97 -3.78 -6.02 8.69
C TYR A 97 -4.37 -7.25 8.00
N ASP A 98 -4.46 -7.26 6.67
CA ASP A 98 -4.68 -8.47 5.88
C ASP A 98 -3.40 -9.31 5.76
N ALA A 99 -3.56 -10.58 5.40
CA ALA A 99 -2.51 -11.57 5.27
C ALA A 99 -2.58 -12.27 3.90
N LEU A 100 -1.54 -13.04 3.59
CA LEU A 100 -1.40 -13.74 2.32
C LEU A 100 -1.86 -15.22 2.40
N PRO A 101 -2.46 -15.77 1.31
CA PRO A 101 -2.90 -17.15 1.27
C PRO A 101 -1.77 -18.15 1.53
N GLY A 102 -1.97 -19.02 2.52
CA GLY A 102 -1.06 -20.14 2.82
C GLY A 102 0.23 -19.77 3.58
N ILE A 103 0.67 -18.52 3.56
CA ILE A 103 1.92 -18.09 4.19
C ILE A 103 1.73 -17.11 5.36
N GLY A 104 0.54 -16.52 5.55
CA GLY A 104 0.26 -15.63 6.69
C GLY A 104 0.74 -14.20 6.46
N HIS A 105 1.17 -13.49 7.50
CA HIS A 105 1.65 -12.10 7.41
C HIS A 105 3.07 -12.00 6.82
N ALA A 106 3.27 -12.59 5.64
CA ALA A 106 4.56 -12.57 4.93
C ALA A 106 4.91 -11.20 4.32
N CYS A 107 4.01 -10.22 4.42
CA CYS A 107 4.27 -8.82 4.10
C CYS A 107 4.37 -7.93 5.37
N GLY A 108 4.20 -8.53 6.56
CA GLY A 108 4.41 -7.85 7.84
C GLY A 108 3.32 -6.83 8.22
N HIS A 109 2.09 -6.97 7.72
CA HIS A 109 0.99 -6.04 8.00
C HIS A 109 0.67 -5.93 9.51
N ASN A 110 0.98 -6.95 10.31
CA ASN A 110 0.92 -6.83 11.77
C ASN A 110 1.82 -5.71 12.34
N LEU A 111 3.00 -5.49 11.75
CA LEU A 111 3.92 -4.41 12.14
C LEU A 111 3.45 -3.05 11.61
N ILE A 112 2.82 -3.01 10.43
CA ILE A 112 2.19 -1.80 9.87
C ILE A 112 1.07 -1.32 10.80
N ALA A 113 0.19 -2.24 11.21
CA ALA A 113 -0.86 -1.96 12.19
C ALA A 113 -0.29 -1.39 13.50
N GLU A 114 0.78 -2.00 14.02
CA GLU A 114 1.45 -1.56 15.23
C GLU A 114 2.04 -0.16 15.09
N ILE A 115 2.71 0.15 13.97
CA ILE A 115 3.32 1.46 13.72
C ILE A 115 2.26 2.57 13.72
N GLY A 116 1.18 2.38 12.98
CA GLY A 116 0.10 3.37 12.92
C GLY A 116 -0.51 3.60 14.29
N ALA A 117 -0.74 2.53 15.07
CA ALA A 117 -1.22 2.65 16.44
C ALA A 117 -0.24 3.35 17.38
N ALA A 118 1.04 2.96 17.33
CA ALA A 118 2.11 3.51 18.16
C ALA A 118 2.29 5.01 17.91
N ALA A 119 2.43 5.42 16.65
CA ALA A 119 2.62 6.83 16.29
C ALA A 119 1.42 7.69 16.73
N ALA A 120 0.20 7.17 16.56
CA ALA A 120 -1.03 7.86 16.93
C ALA A 120 -1.17 8.08 18.45
N ILE A 121 -0.98 7.04 19.26
CA ILE A 121 -1.08 7.18 20.73
C ILE A 121 0.10 7.98 21.30
N GLY A 122 1.27 7.87 20.69
CA GLY A 122 2.46 8.66 21.06
C GLY A 122 2.22 10.15 20.87
N LEU A 123 1.72 10.52 19.68
CA LEU A 123 1.41 11.92 19.36
C LEU A 123 0.30 12.47 20.27
N LYS A 124 -0.77 11.70 20.48
CA LYS A 124 -1.83 12.04 21.45
C LYS A 124 -1.25 12.33 22.84
N ALA A 125 -0.48 11.38 23.38
CA ALA A 125 0.06 11.48 24.74
C ALA A 125 0.99 12.69 24.88
N LEU A 126 1.81 12.97 23.87
CA LEU A 126 2.65 14.17 23.87
C LEU A 126 1.81 15.45 23.94
N VAL A 127 0.80 15.59 23.09
CA VAL A 127 -0.02 16.80 23.02
C VAL A 127 -0.80 17.00 24.32
N GLU A 128 -1.39 15.95 24.89
CA GLU A 128 -2.09 16.05 26.19
C GLU A 128 -1.16 16.43 27.35
N ARG A 129 0.11 16.01 27.28
CA ARG A 129 1.14 16.28 28.31
C ARG A 129 1.88 17.60 28.09
N THR A 130 1.61 18.32 27.00
CA THR A 130 2.27 19.58 26.68
C THR A 130 1.27 20.73 26.84
N PRO A 131 1.31 21.45 27.99
CA PRO A 131 0.51 22.65 28.17
C PRO A 131 0.73 23.64 27.04
N ASP A 132 -0.33 24.29 26.61
CA ASP A 132 -0.29 25.33 25.56
C ASP A 132 0.35 24.85 24.24
N PHE A 133 0.16 23.57 23.87
CA PHE A 133 0.60 23.05 22.57
C PHE A 133 0.11 24.00 21.45
N PRO A 134 0.98 24.48 20.54
CA PRO A 134 0.75 25.73 19.82
C PRO A 134 -0.34 25.67 18.75
N VAL A 135 -0.69 24.48 18.28
CA VAL A 135 -1.68 24.24 17.22
C VAL A 135 -2.75 23.26 17.69
N PRO A 136 -4.02 23.42 17.27
CA PRO A 136 -5.03 22.41 17.53
C PRO A 136 -4.79 21.19 16.62
N VAL A 137 -4.65 20.02 17.24
CA VAL A 137 -4.33 18.76 16.54
C VAL A 137 -5.50 17.80 16.66
N GLN A 138 -5.89 17.23 15.53
CA GLN A 138 -6.71 16.01 15.47
C GLN A 138 -5.82 14.87 14.97
N VAL A 139 -5.97 13.69 15.56
CA VAL A 139 -5.34 12.47 15.04
C VAL A 139 -6.43 11.53 14.57
N THR A 140 -6.30 11.04 13.34
CA THR A 140 -7.17 10.02 12.78
C THR A 140 -6.35 8.77 12.49
N VAL A 141 -6.72 7.63 13.08
CA VAL A 141 -6.23 6.33 12.66
C VAL A 141 -7.27 5.71 11.73
N LEU A 142 -6.83 5.34 10.53
CA LEU A 142 -7.69 4.69 9.54
C LEU A 142 -7.21 3.25 9.36
N GLY A 143 -8.11 2.32 9.68
CA GLY A 143 -7.93 0.92 9.34
C GLY A 143 -8.19 0.70 7.87
N THR A 144 -7.19 0.22 7.14
CA THR A 144 -7.22 0.06 5.70
C THR A 144 -7.07 -1.42 5.35
N PRO A 145 -8.18 -2.14 5.16
CA PRO A 145 -8.15 -3.57 4.83
C PRO A 145 -7.68 -3.82 3.39
N ALA A 146 -7.44 -5.10 3.08
CA ALA A 146 -7.37 -5.62 1.71
C ALA A 146 -6.35 -4.92 0.81
N GLU A 147 -5.13 -4.71 1.29
CA GLU A 147 -4.08 -4.13 0.44
C GLU A 147 -3.53 -5.16 -0.55
N GLU A 148 -3.37 -6.43 -0.12
CA GLU A 148 -2.75 -7.50 -0.91
C GLU A 148 -3.65 -8.01 -2.04
N ASP A 149 -4.97 -7.88 -1.87
CA ASP A 149 -5.95 -8.30 -2.88
C ASP A 149 -7.17 -7.37 -2.83
N GLY A 150 -7.39 -6.64 -3.92
CA GLY A 150 -8.54 -5.77 -4.13
C GLY A 150 -8.34 -4.29 -3.79
N GLY A 151 -7.41 -3.88 -2.92
CA GLY A 151 -7.03 -2.48 -2.69
C GLY A 151 -8.07 -1.67 -1.89
N GLY A 152 -8.25 -2.00 -0.61
CA GLY A 152 -9.27 -1.39 0.24
C GLY A 152 -9.11 0.12 0.45
N LYS A 153 -7.90 0.70 0.37
CA LYS A 153 -7.72 2.17 0.39
C LYS A 153 -8.40 2.83 -0.81
N ILE A 154 -8.44 2.16 -1.96
CA ILE A 154 -9.08 2.66 -3.17
C ILE A 154 -10.60 2.72 -2.98
N ASP A 155 -11.18 1.73 -2.31
CA ASP A 155 -12.59 1.75 -1.94
C ASP A 155 -12.89 2.84 -0.89
N LEU A 156 -12.03 2.97 0.13
CA LEU A 156 -12.12 4.03 1.14
C LEU A 156 -12.02 5.44 0.53
N ILE A 157 -11.17 5.63 -0.49
CA ILE A 157 -11.08 6.89 -1.25
C ILE A 157 -12.41 7.21 -1.94
N ARG A 158 -13.06 6.23 -2.58
CA ARG A 158 -14.37 6.42 -3.23
C ARG A 158 -15.45 6.81 -2.22
N GLU A 159 -15.37 6.24 -1.02
CA GLU A 159 -16.27 6.54 0.09
C GLU A 159 -15.88 7.78 0.90
N ARG A 160 -14.89 8.55 0.41
CA ARG A 160 -14.43 9.82 0.97
C ARG A 160 -13.86 9.70 2.39
N ALA A 161 -13.26 8.55 2.72
CA ALA A 161 -12.71 8.26 4.05
C ALA A 161 -11.51 9.15 4.43
N PHE A 162 -10.78 9.66 3.44
CA PHE A 162 -9.59 10.51 3.60
C PHE A 162 -9.91 12.01 3.66
N ASP A 163 -11.18 12.40 3.48
CA ASP A 163 -11.60 13.80 3.51
C ASP A 163 -11.25 14.45 4.85
N GLY A 164 -10.63 15.64 4.78
CA GLY A 164 -10.26 16.42 5.95
C GLY A 164 -8.99 15.95 6.66
N MET A 165 -8.26 14.97 6.13
CA MET A 165 -6.87 14.71 6.55
C MET A 165 -5.93 15.70 5.86
N ASP A 166 -5.04 16.33 6.64
CA ASP A 166 -4.07 17.30 6.11
C ASP A 166 -2.76 16.64 5.67
N VAL A 167 -2.40 15.55 6.32
CA VAL A 167 -1.21 14.74 6.06
C VAL A 167 -1.44 13.31 6.55
N VAL A 168 -0.91 12.32 5.83
CA VAL A 168 -1.01 10.89 6.20
C VAL A 168 0.35 10.22 6.30
N PHE A 169 0.49 9.31 7.25
CA PHE A 169 1.69 8.55 7.52
C PHE A 169 1.41 7.05 7.60
N MET A 170 2.29 6.27 7.01
CA MET A 170 2.34 4.81 7.08
C MET A 170 3.80 4.39 6.93
N ALA A 171 4.20 3.19 7.33
CA ALA A 171 5.52 2.65 7.00
C ALA A 171 5.41 1.15 6.78
N HIS A 172 6.21 0.64 5.87
CA HIS A 172 6.18 -0.75 5.43
C HIS A 172 7.44 -1.50 5.85
N PRO A 173 7.34 -2.70 6.43
CA PRO A 173 8.51 -3.48 6.79
C PRO A 173 9.22 -4.02 5.53
N SER A 174 10.54 -4.03 5.54
CA SER A 174 11.36 -4.58 4.44
C SER A 174 12.72 -5.08 4.98
N GLN A 175 13.64 -5.41 4.07
CA GLN A 175 15.02 -5.77 4.39
C GLN A 175 15.92 -4.54 4.65
N GLU A 176 15.48 -3.32 4.36
CA GLU A 176 16.33 -2.12 4.41
C GLU A 176 15.52 -0.87 4.79
N ASP A 177 16.11 0.06 5.54
CA ASP A 177 15.48 1.36 5.76
C ASP A 177 15.53 2.16 4.44
N ALA A 178 14.37 2.65 3.96
CA ALA A 178 14.30 3.50 2.77
C ALA A 178 13.22 4.58 2.95
N SER A 179 13.51 5.84 2.65
CA SER A 179 12.53 6.92 2.83
C SER A 179 11.44 6.93 1.77
N TRP A 180 11.72 6.28 0.64
CA TRP A 180 10.84 6.10 -0.51
C TRP A 180 11.46 5.04 -1.44
N LEU A 181 10.63 4.16 -2.01
CA LEU A 181 10.99 3.29 -3.12
C LEU A 181 9.97 3.49 -4.27
N PRO A 182 10.37 3.26 -5.53
CA PRO A 182 9.48 3.41 -6.69
C PRO A 182 8.49 2.26 -6.80
N ASP A 183 7.36 2.37 -6.09
CA ASP A 183 6.22 1.47 -6.30
C ASP A 183 5.49 1.80 -7.59
N VAL A 184 5.11 0.77 -8.34
CA VAL A 184 4.57 0.89 -9.69
C VAL A 184 3.07 0.73 -9.72
N ALA A 185 2.46 1.32 -10.75
CA ALA A 185 1.05 1.12 -11.01
C ALA A 185 0.82 -0.28 -11.58
N GLU A 186 -0.28 -0.91 -11.18
CA GLU A 186 -0.61 -2.30 -11.48
C GLU A 186 -2.12 -2.45 -11.76
N HIS A 187 -2.46 -3.39 -12.63
CA HIS A 187 -3.84 -3.84 -12.83
C HIS A 187 -3.91 -5.29 -13.31
N ASP A 188 -4.71 -6.07 -12.60
CA ASP A 188 -4.85 -7.50 -12.73
C ASP A 188 -5.97 -7.85 -13.71
N VAL A 189 -5.84 -9.02 -14.36
CA VAL A 189 -6.88 -9.57 -15.23
C VAL A 189 -6.93 -11.09 -15.16
N VAL A 190 -8.16 -11.60 -14.97
CA VAL A 190 -8.49 -13.00 -15.18
C VAL A 190 -9.09 -13.14 -16.58
N VAL A 191 -8.55 -14.07 -17.36
CA VAL A 191 -8.93 -14.33 -18.75
C VAL A 191 -9.48 -15.74 -18.85
N ARG A 192 -10.75 -15.86 -19.24
CA ARG A 192 -11.41 -17.17 -19.38
C ARG A 192 -11.80 -17.41 -20.83
N TYR A 193 -11.31 -18.49 -21.41
CA TYR A 193 -11.74 -18.94 -22.73
C TYR A 193 -12.76 -20.07 -22.59
N ARG A 194 -13.84 -19.99 -23.36
CA ARG A 194 -14.85 -21.04 -23.47
C ARG A 194 -14.92 -21.54 -24.91
N GLY A 195 -14.78 -22.85 -25.06
CA GLY A 195 -14.85 -23.57 -26.31
C GLY A 195 -15.82 -24.75 -26.21
N LYS A 196 -15.48 -25.86 -26.86
CA LYS A 196 -16.32 -27.06 -26.94
C LYS A 196 -15.45 -28.31 -26.90
N ALA A 197 -15.72 -29.18 -25.93
CA ALA A 197 -14.99 -30.43 -25.79
C ALA A 197 -15.29 -31.39 -26.94
N SER A 198 -14.29 -32.17 -27.31
CA SER A 198 -14.38 -33.22 -28.31
C SER A 198 -13.25 -34.24 -28.11
N HIS A 199 -13.41 -35.47 -28.62
CA HIS A 199 -12.36 -36.47 -28.56
C HIS A 199 -11.23 -36.12 -29.53
N ALA A 200 -10.05 -35.82 -28.98
CA ALA A 200 -8.94 -35.22 -29.72
C ALA A 200 -8.52 -36.04 -30.95
N ALA A 201 -8.58 -37.37 -30.89
CA ALA A 201 -8.18 -38.23 -32.01
C ALA A 201 -9.32 -38.63 -32.97
N ALA A 202 -10.58 -38.54 -32.54
CA ALA A 202 -11.68 -39.20 -33.25
C ALA A 202 -12.58 -38.21 -33.99
N TYR A 203 -12.82 -37.03 -33.40
CA TYR A 203 -13.68 -36.01 -33.98
C TYR A 203 -13.16 -34.59 -33.66
N PRO A 204 -11.85 -34.29 -33.84
CA PRO A 204 -11.29 -32.99 -33.45
C PRO A 204 -12.00 -31.79 -34.11
N TRP A 205 -12.51 -31.95 -35.33
CA TRP A 205 -13.25 -30.92 -36.07
C TRP A 205 -14.61 -30.52 -35.43
N GLU A 206 -15.13 -31.33 -34.49
CA GLU A 206 -16.34 -31.00 -33.74
C GLU A 206 -16.07 -30.14 -32.50
N GLY A 207 -14.80 -29.94 -32.13
CA GLY A 207 -14.36 -29.22 -30.94
C GLY A 207 -13.94 -27.78 -31.22
N VAL A 208 -13.86 -26.99 -30.16
CA VAL A 208 -13.28 -25.63 -30.13
C VAL A 208 -12.33 -25.59 -28.95
N ASN A 209 -11.03 -25.45 -29.22
CA ASN A 209 -9.98 -25.71 -28.23
C ASN A 209 -9.61 -24.47 -27.41
N ALA A 210 -10.07 -24.42 -26.17
CA ALA A 210 -9.77 -23.32 -25.25
C ALA A 210 -8.29 -23.29 -24.81
N LEU A 211 -7.58 -24.42 -24.84
CA LEU A 211 -6.13 -24.45 -24.55
C LEU A 211 -5.32 -23.81 -25.67
N ASP A 212 -5.71 -24.01 -26.93
CA ASP A 212 -5.07 -23.32 -28.05
C ASP A 212 -5.25 -21.80 -27.93
N ALA A 213 -6.41 -21.34 -27.46
CA ALA A 213 -6.65 -19.91 -27.21
C ALA A 213 -5.74 -19.37 -26.10
N ALA A 214 -5.58 -20.11 -24.99
CA ALA A 214 -4.66 -19.74 -23.92
C ALA A 214 -3.20 -19.67 -24.40
N VAL A 215 -2.74 -20.66 -25.17
CA VAL A 215 -1.38 -20.72 -25.72
C VAL A 215 -1.15 -19.58 -26.73
N LEU A 216 -2.12 -19.29 -27.60
CA LEU A 216 -2.03 -18.16 -28.52
C LEU A 216 -1.98 -16.83 -27.79
N ALA A 217 -2.78 -16.65 -26.73
CA ALA A 217 -2.70 -15.46 -25.90
C ALA A 217 -1.31 -15.29 -25.26
N TYR A 218 -0.74 -16.37 -24.74
CA TYR A 218 0.60 -16.38 -24.17
C TYR A 218 1.67 -15.98 -25.21
N ASN A 219 1.56 -16.52 -26.43
CA ASN A 219 2.45 -16.19 -27.54
C ASN A 219 2.28 -14.75 -28.03
N ASN A 220 1.04 -14.27 -28.14
CA ASN A 220 0.71 -12.89 -28.51
C ASN A 220 1.34 -11.90 -27.54
N LEU A 221 1.20 -12.13 -26.23
CA LEU A 221 1.85 -11.33 -25.21
C LEU A 221 3.38 -11.44 -25.27
N SER A 222 3.92 -12.62 -25.58
CA SER A 222 5.36 -12.81 -25.73
C SER A 222 5.97 -11.94 -26.84
N VAL A 223 5.32 -11.88 -28.00
CA VAL A 223 5.80 -11.01 -29.10
C VAL A 223 5.45 -9.53 -28.87
N LEU A 224 4.37 -9.22 -28.13
CA LEU A 224 4.02 -7.86 -27.73
C LEU A 224 5.14 -7.19 -26.92
N ARG A 225 5.86 -7.96 -26.08
CA ARG A 225 6.94 -7.43 -25.21
C ARG A 225 8.00 -6.63 -25.96
N GLN A 226 8.29 -6.93 -27.23
CA GLN A 226 9.22 -6.14 -28.05
C GLN A 226 8.74 -4.70 -28.26
N GLN A 227 7.43 -4.47 -28.20
CA GLN A 227 6.76 -3.18 -28.46
C GLN A 227 6.29 -2.48 -27.18
N LEU A 228 6.75 -2.93 -26.00
CA LEU A 228 6.51 -2.29 -24.71
C LEU A 228 7.69 -1.39 -24.34
N LYS A 229 7.44 -0.39 -23.48
CA LYS A 229 8.55 0.39 -22.90
C LYS A 229 9.41 -0.54 -22.03
N PRO A 230 10.73 -0.28 -21.93
CA PRO A 230 11.65 -1.15 -21.17
C PRO A 230 11.26 -1.41 -19.71
N ASP A 231 10.52 -0.50 -19.07
CA ASP A 231 10.12 -0.59 -17.66
C ASP A 231 8.68 -1.09 -17.45
N TRP A 232 7.98 -1.45 -18.53
CA TRP A 232 6.64 -2.04 -18.45
C TRP A 232 6.73 -3.56 -18.32
N ARG A 233 5.82 -4.17 -17.57
CA ARG A 233 5.78 -5.63 -17.37
C ARG A 233 4.39 -6.19 -17.62
N ILE A 234 4.36 -7.37 -18.23
CA ILE A 234 3.17 -8.22 -18.37
C ILE A 234 3.61 -9.66 -18.08
N HIS A 235 3.09 -10.22 -17.00
CA HIS A 235 3.41 -11.58 -16.55
C HIS A 235 2.16 -12.23 -15.97
N GLY A 236 2.10 -13.55 -16.06
CA GLY A 236 0.93 -14.31 -15.68
C GLY A 236 1.12 -15.80 -15.87
N ILE A 237 0.08 -16.55 -15.53
CA ILE A 237 0.05 -18.02 -15.51
C ILE A 237 -1.19 -18.56 -16.21
N ILE A 238 -1.15 -19.84 -16.59
CA ILE A 238 -2.34 -20.61 -16.98
C ILE A 238 -2.77 -21.40 -15.73
N LYS A 239 -3.83 -20.94 -15.07
CA LYS A 239 -4.35 -21.53 -13.84
C LYS A 239 -5.13 -22.82 -14.11
N HIS A 240 -5.85 -22.84 -15.23
CA HIS A 240 -6.54 -24.02 -15.74
C HIS A 240 -6.26 -24.21 -17.23
N GLY A 241 -5.62 -25.33 -17.59
CA GLY A 241 -5.16 -25.65 -18.95
C GLY A 241 -5.72 -26.94 -19.54
N GLY A 242 -6.76 -27.53 -18.94
CA GLY A 242 -7.32 -28.83 -19.34
C GLY A 242 -6.91 -30.01 -18.45
N GLU A 243 -7.66 -31.10 -18.54
CA GLU A 243 -7.55 -32.24 -17.59
C GLU A 243 -6.90 -33.49 -18.19
N LYS A 244 -7.17 -33.81 -19.47
CA LYS A 244 -6.67 -35.02 -20.13
C LYS A 244 -6.27 -34.76 -21.60
N PRO A 245 -5.14 -35.31 -22.08
CA PRO A 245 -4.68 -35.07 -23.45
C PRO A 245 -5.61 -35.59 -24.56
N ASN A 246 -6.45 -36.58 -24.29
CA ASN A 246 -7.38 -37.16 -25.27
C ASN A 246 -8.72 -36.41 -25.38
N ILE A 247 -8.91 -35.34 -24.61
CA ILE A 247 -10.11 -34.50 -24.60
C ILE A 247 -9.68 -33.08 -24.95
N ILE A 248 -10.25 -32.50 -26.01
CA ILE A 248 -10.05 -31.09 -26.34
C ILE A 248 -10.60 -30.24 -25.17
N PRO A 249 -9.78 -29.37 -24.55
CA PRO A 249 -10.25 -28.52 -23.44
C PRO A 249 -11.35 -27.55 -23.89
N ALA A 250 -12.50 -27.57 -23.21
CA ALA A 250 -13.59 -26.62 -23.42
C ALA A 250 -13.46 -25.34 -22.58
N TYR A 251 -12.52 -25.31 -21.64
CA TYR A 251 -12.32 -24.20 -20.71
C TYR A 251 -10.83 -24.03 -20.39
N THR A 252 -10.38 -22.78 -20.35
CA THR A 252 -9.10 -22.39 -19.74
C THR A 252 -9.25 -21.09 -18.98
N GLU A 253 -8.37 -20.90 -17.99
CA GLU A 253 -8.29 -19.69 -17.18
C GLU A 253 -6.83 -19.27 -17.05
N LEU A 254 -6.57 -17.99 -17.33
CA LEU A 254 -5.28 -17.34 -17.15
C LEU A 254 -5.42 -16.18 -16.18
N GLU A 255 -4.33 -15.84 -15.52
CA GLU A 255 -4.25 -14.75 -14.55
C GLU A 255 -2.99 -13.94 -14.85
N TYR A 256 -3.14 -12.62 -15.04
CA TYR A 256 -2.05 -11.72 -15.45
C TYR A 256 -2.06 -10.43 -14.65
N TYR A 257 -0.86 -9.93 -14.36
CA TYR A 257 -0.61 -8.58 -13.86
C TYR A 257 -0.02 -7.69 -14.95
N LEU A 258 -0.48 -6.44 -15.00
CA LEU A 258 -0.02 -5.41 -15.92
C LEU A 258 0.62 -4.28 -15.13
N ARG A 259 1.94 -4.08 -15.27
CA ARG A 259 2.67 -3.08 -14.46
C ARG A 259 3.34 -2.01 -15.30
N THR A 260 3.26 -0.78 -14.81
CA THR A 260 3.90 0.40 -15.41
C THR A 260 4.39 1.36 -14.34
N PRO A 261 5.55 2.03 -14.50
CA PRO A 261 6.04 3.00 -13.51
C PRO A 261 5.12 4.20 -13.25
N SER A 262 4.16 4.46 -14.13
CA SER A 262 3.23 5.58 -14.08
C SER A 262 1.81 5.08 -14.32
N ARG A 263 0.86 5.45 -13.45
CA ARG A 263 -0.55 5.08 -13.59
C ARG A 263 -1.16 5.52 -14.92
N LYS A 264 -0.57 6.52 -15.59
CA LYS A 264 -1.04 7.01 -16.89
C LYS A 264 -0.77 6.04 -18.04
N ASP A 265 0.23 5.18 -17.88
CA ASP A 265 0.62 4.21 -18.90
C ASP A 265 -0.25 2.94 -18.82
N LEU A 266 -0.88 2.65 -17.66
CA LEU A 266 -1.74 1.49 -17.44
C LEU A 266 -2.85 1.30 -18.51
N PRO A 267 -3.64 2.33 -18.89
CA PRO A 267 -4.64 2.17 -19.94
C PRO A 267 -4.07 1.71 -21.28
N THR A 268 -2.84 2.12 -21.60
CA THR A 268 -2.19 1.77 -22.87
C THR A 268 -1.73 0.31 -22.88
N ILE A 269 -1.06 -0.15 -21.82
CA ILE A 269 -0.65 -1.55 -21.73
C ILE A 269 -1.86 -2.47 -21.62
N LYS A 270 -2.91 -2.05 -20.89
CA LYS A 270 -4.19 -2.75 -20.78
C LYS A 270 -4.86 -2.96 -22.13
N ALA A 271 -5.00 -1.90 -22.93
CA ALA A 271 -5.58 -2.00 -24.26
C ALA A 271 -4.79 -2.95 -25.18
N LYS A 272 -3.46 -2.90 -25.13
CA LYS A 272 -2.59 -3.81 -25.89
C LYS A 272 -2.76 -5.27 -25.47
N ALA A 273 -2.78 -5.54 -24.16
CA ALA A 273 -2.97 -6.88 -23.61
C ALA A 273 -4.36 -7.43 -23.95
N GLU A 274 -5.41 -6.61 -23.80
CA GLU A 274 -6.78 -6.97 -24.16
C GLU A 274 -6.91 -7.40 -25.63
N MET A 275 -6.25 -6.68 -26.54
CA MET A 275 -6.22 -7.08 -27.95
C MET A 275 -5.56 -8.45 -28.16
N CYS A 276 -4.49 -8.77 -27.42
CA CYS A 276 -3.83 -10.07 -27.47
C CYS A 276 -4.73 -11.22 -26.98
N PHE A 277 -5.53 -10.97 -25.93
CA PHE A 277 -6.48 -11.96 -25.42
C PHE A 277 -7.65 -12.17 -26.39
N ARG A 278 -8.24 -11.09 -26.87
CA ARG A 278 -9.38 -11.15 -27.81
C ARG A 278 -9.00 -11.77 -29.16
N SER A 279 -7.81 -11.50 -29.67
CA SER A 279 -7.36 -12.07 -30.95
C SER A 279 -7.15 -13.58 -30.86
N ALA A 280 -6.73 -14.11 -29.70
CA ALA A 280 -6.60 -15.55 -29.48
C ALA A 280 -7.96 -16.26 -29.48
N ALA A 281 -8.98 -15.64 -28.88
CA ALA A 281 -10.36 -16.11 -28.96
C ALA A 281 -10.84 -16.15 -30.41
N MET A 282 -10.67 -15.04 -31.13
CA MET A 282 -11.06 -14.90 -32.53
C MET A 282 -10.39 -15.94 -33.45
N ALA A 283 -9.08 -16.19 -33.25
CA ALA A 283 -8.33 -17.14 -34.07
C ALA A 283 -8.76 -18.60 -33.87
N THR A 284 -9.29 -18.93 -32.68
CA THR A 284 -9.66 -20.31 -32.32
C THR A 284 -11.16 -20.57 -32.37
N GLY A 285 -11.97 -19.53 -32.53
CA GLY A 285 -13.43 -19.62 -32.42
C GLY A 285 -13.94 -19.74 -30.98
N CYS A 286 -13.09 -19.50 -29.98
CA CYS A 286 -13.52 -19.46 -28.57
C CYS A 286 -14.26 -18.16 -28.26
N GLU A 287 -15.10 -18.21 -27.24
CA GLU A 287 -15.55 -17.04 -26.50
C GLU A 287 -14.48 -16.66 -25.47
N VAL A 288 -14.36 -15.35 -25.18
CA VAL A 288 -13.45 -14.86 -24.13
C VAL A 288 -14.18 -13.92 -23.19
N GLU A 289 -13.98 -14.15 -21.90
CA GLU A 289 -14.37 -13.26 -20.82
C GLU A 289 -13.09 -12.68 -20.20
N LEU A 290 -13.06 -11.35 -20.08
CA LEU A 290 -11.96 -10.62 -19.46
C LEU A 290 -12.52 -9.96 -18.20
N GLU A 291 -12.07 -10.42 -17.05
CA GLU A 291 -12.43 -9.87 -15.75
C GLU A 291 -11.22 -9.13 -15.20
N PHE A 292 -11.23 -7.81 -15.37
CA PHE A 292 -10.22 -6.94 -14.77
C PHE A 292 -10.57 -6.70 -13.31
N ALA A 293 -9.54 -6.63 -12.45
CA ALA A 293 -9.71 -6.24 -11.06
C ALA A 293 -10.51 -4.94 -10.96
N ARG A 294 -11.39 -4.84 -9.94
CA ARG A 294 -12.22 -3.65 -9.73
C ARG A 294 -11.36 -2.40 -9.54
N ASN A 295 -10.23 -2.56 -8.88
CA ASN A 295 -9.33 -1.50 -8.49
C ASN A 295 -8.04 -1.56 -9.31
N ALA A 296 -7.46 -0.40 -9.57
CA ALA A 296 -6.15 -0.28 -10.21
C ALA A 296 -5.23 0.42 -9.22
N PHE A 297 -4.10 -0.20 -8.94
CA PHE A 297 -3.09 0.31 -8.05
C PHE A 297 -2.31 1.39 -8.81
N HIS A 298 -2.12 2.54 -8.20
CA HIS A 298 -1.31 3.60 -8.77
C HIS A 298 0.13 3.54 -8.26
N ASN A 299 1.06 4.14 -9.00
CA ASN A 299 2.43 4.34 -8.53
C ASN A 299 2.48 5.31 -7.35
N VAL A 300 3.40 5.13 -6.41
CA VAL A 300 3.52 6.02 -5.24
C VAL A 300 4.19 7.34 -5.63
N LEU A 301 3.50 8.46 -5.38
CA LEU A 301 4.08 9.79 -5.53
C LEU A 301 5.00 10.11 -4.36
N ARG A 302 6.24 10.48 -4.67
CA ARG A 302 7.20 10.95 -3.66
C ARG A 302 6.84 12.33 -3.14
N ASN A 303 6.81 12.50 -1.82
CA ASN A 303 6.75 13.79 -1.14
C ASN A 303 8.13 14.14 -0.56
N PRO A 304 9.01 14.86 -1.29
CA PRO A 304 10.40 15.05 -0.89
C PRO A 304 10.56 15.76 0.46
N THR A 305 9.66 16.68 0.82
CA THR A 305 9.69 17.34 2.13
C THR A 305 9.49 16.33 3.26
N LEU A 306 8.42 15.55 3.20
CA LEU A 306 8.12 14.56 4.25
C LEU A 306 9.15 13.42 4.29
N CYS A 307 9.62 12.94 3.12
CA CYS A 307 10.69 11.95 3.05
C CYS A 307 11.99 12.47 3.69
N GLY A 308 12.38 13.71 3.41
CA GLY A 308 13.58 14.32 3.99
C GLY A 308 13.49 14.50 5.51
N LEU A 309 12.32 14.91 6.02
CA LEU A 309 12.08 14.98 7.46
C LEU A 309 12.16 13.59 8.12
N HIS A 310 11.53 12.59 7.50
CA HIS A 310 11.59 11.21 7.96
C HIS A 310 13.03 10.67 7.99
N GLU A 311 13.85 10.95 6.98
CA GLU A 311 15.27 10.55 6.98
C GLU A 311 16.05 11.17 8.14
N VAL A 312 15.86 12.47 8.38
CA VAL A 312 16.54 13.17 9.49
C VAL A 312 16.11 12.57 10.83
N ASN A 313 14.82 12.36 11.03
CA ASN A 313 14.27 11.79 12.26
C ASN A 313 14.70 10.32 12.46
N GLY A 314 14.65 9.52 11.40
CA GLY A 314 15.09 8.12 11.42
C GLY A 314 16.58 8.00 11.75
N LYS A 315 17.44 8.82 11.13
CA LYS A 315 18.89 8.85 11.43
C LYS A 315 19.16 9.22 12.89
N ALA A 316 18.40 10.16 13.45
CA ALA A 316 18.50 10.50 14.87
C ALA A 316 18.13 9.34 15.82
N LEU A 317 17.36 8.36 15.32
CA LEU A 317 16.99 7.13 16.01
C LEU A 317 17.87 5.92 15.60
N GLY A 318 18.90 6.13 14.78
CA GLY A 318 19.82 5.09 14.32
C GLY A 318 19.33 4.25 13.15
N MET A 319 18.38 4.73 12.33
CA MET A 319 18.05 4.13 11.04
C MET A 319 19.16 4.39 10.01
N GLU A 320 19.45 3.40 9.17
CA GLU A 320 20.46 3.47 8.12
C GLU A 320 19.78 3.38 6.76
N PHE A 321 19.45 4.56 6.20
CA PHE A 321 18.75 4.62 4.92
C PHE A 321 19.65 4.18 3.77
N THR A 322 19.15 3.25 2.96
CA THR A 322 19.85 2.75 1.78
C THR A 322 20.20 3.90 0.82
N THR A 323 21.44 3.88 0.34
CA THR A 323 21.93 4.79 -0.71
C THR A 323 22.24 4.02 -1.99
N ASP A 324 21.84 2.76 -2.07
CA ASP A 324 22.06 1.93 -3.24
C ASP A 324 21.14 2.41 -4.38
N GLU A 325 21.76 2.96 -5.42
CA GLU A 325 21.06 3.48 -6.58
C GLU A 325 20.31 2.40 -7.37
N GLU A 326 20.71 1.13 -7.29
CA GLU A 326 19.95 0.02 -7.89
C GLU A 326 18.68 -0.24 -7.10
N VAL A 327 18.75 -0.27 -5.76
CA VAL A 327 17.56 -0.43 -4.90
C VAL A 327 16.60 0.75 -5.07
N LEU A 328 17.13 1.98 -5.10
CA LEU A 328 16.33 3.20 -5.21
C LEU A 328 15.71 3.43 -6.60
N LYS A 329 16.21 2.75 -7.65
CA LYS A 329 15.68 2.84 -9.01
C LYS A 329 14.87 1.62 -9.43
N ASN A 330 15.18 0.45 -8.89
CA ASN A 330 14.45 -0.76 -9.20
C ASN A 330 13.07 -0.71 -8.55
N THR A 331 12.07 -1.03 -9.36
CA THR A 331 10.66 -1.03 -8.96
C THR A 331 10.42 -2.10 -7.89
N SER A 332 9.99 -1.70 -6.69
CA SER A 332 9.92 -2.55 -5.49
C SER A 332 8.63 -3.36 -5.37
N GLY A 333 7.49 -2.77 -5.73
CA GLY A 333 6.19 -3.38 -5.52
C GLY A 333 5.04 -2.54 -6.08
N SER A 334 3.83 -2.84 -5.64
CA SER A 334 2.62 -2.06 -5.93
C SER A 334 1.79 -2.03 -4.65
N THR A 335 1.30 -0.84 -4.29
CA THR A 335 0.51 -0.64 -3.08
C THR A 335 -0.60 0.36 -3.34
N ASP A 336 -1.77 0.16 -2.73
CA ASP A 336 -2.88 1.09 -2.83
C ASP A 336 -2.64 2.39 -2.03
N PHE A 337 -1.58 2.46 -1.20
CA PHE A 337 -1.04 3.74 -0.72
C PHE A 337 -0.65 4.65 -1.88
N GLY A 338 -0.27 4.06 -3.02
CA GLY A 338 -0.08 4.78 -4.27
C GLY A 338 -1.29 5.66 -4.60
N ASN A 339 -2.50 5.15 -4.46
CA ASN A 339 -3.74 5.90 -4.70
C ASN A 339 -3.95 7.02 -3.67
N VAL A 340 -3.60 6.78 -2.40
CA VAL A 340 -3.66 7.80 -1.33
C VAL A 340 -2.68 8.95 -1.61
N SER A 341 -1.47 8.63 -2.08
CA SER A 341 -0.42 9.61 -2.38
C SER A 341 -0.79 10.61 -3.49
N PHE A 342 -1.88 10.37 -4.24
CA PHE A 342 -2.42 11.32 -5.21
C PHE A 342 -3.38 12.35 -4.61
N ILE A 343 -3.98 12.08 -3.45
CA ILE A 343 -5.09 12.87 -2.91
C ILE A 343 -4.78 13.56 -1.59
N VAL A 344 -3.84 13.03 -0.79
CA VAL A 344 -3.43 13.61 0.49
C VAL A 344 -1.89 13.60 0.57
N PRO A 345 -1.24 14.67 1.06
CA PRO A 345 0.20 14.65 1.28
C PRO A 345 0.54 13.54 2.27
N GLY A 346 1.51 12.69 1.95
CA GLY A 346 1.89 11.61 2.85
C GLY A 346 3.14 10.87 2.41
N ILE A 347 3.55 9.94 3.26
CA ILE A 347 4.71 9.07 3.02
C ILE A 347 4.41 7.63 3.41
N HIS A 348 5.09 6.73 2.69
CA HIS A 348 5.14 5.29 2.90
C HIS A 348 6.61 4.83 2.81
N PRO A 349 7.45 5.20 3.80
CA PRO A 349 8.82 4.70 3.90
C PRO A 349 8.84 3.20 4.21
N TYR A 350 10.00 2.62 3.99
CA TYR A 350 10.34 1.25 4.32
C TYR A 350 11.28 1.21 5.53
N PHE A 351 11.17 0.19 6.37
CA PHE A 351 12.04 0.01 7.53
C PHE A 351 12.52 -1.44 7.68
N TYR A 352 13.77 -1.59 8.05
CA TYR A 352 14.37 -2.90 8.34
C TYR A 352 13.74 -3.54 9.57
N ILE A 353 13.51 -4.86 9.57
CA ILE A 353 12.92 -5.59 10.70
C ILE A 353 13.87 -6.51 11.46
N GLY A 354 15.18 -6.44 11.21
CA GLY A 354 16.15 -7.34 11.86
C GLY A 354 16.32 -8.69 11.17
N SER A 355 15.94 -8.79 9.88
CA SER A 355 16.04 -10.02 9.08
C SER A 355 16.31 -9.71 7.61
N ASP A 356 17.09 -10.58 6.96
CA ASP A 356 17.36 -10.55 5.51
C ASP A 356 16.34 -11.41 4.73
N ALA A 357 15.23 -11.82 5.34
CA ALA A 357 14.14 -12.50 4.64
C ALA A 357 13.48 -11.54 3.63
N LEU A 358 13.03 -12.07 2.48
CA LEU A 358 12.30 -11.31 1.47
C LEU A 358 10.80 -11.34 1.75
N ASN A 359 10.08 -10.23 1.56
CA ASN A 359 8.62 -10.21 1.63
C ASN A 359 8.00 -11.34 0.76
N HIS A 360 6.85 -11.84 1.19
CA HIS A 360 6.07 -12.92 0.55
C HIS A 360 6.76 -14.31 0.61
N THR A 361 7.58 -14.52 1.63
CA THR A 361 8.20 -15.82 1.95
C THR A 361 7.76 -16.32 3.33
N GLU A 362 7.86 -17.64 3.56
CA GLU A 362 7.58 -18.21 4.89
C GLU A 362 8.56 -17.65 5.94
N GLU A 363 9.82 -17.45 5.56
CA GLU A 363 10.86 -16.86 6.39
C GLU A 363 10.50 -15.44 6.85
N TYR A 364 9.85 -14.65 5.98
CA TYR A 364 9.42 -13.31 6.35
C TYR A 364 8.27 -13.31 7.35
N THR A 365 7.35 -14.28 7.24
CA THR A 365 6.28 -14.45 8.24
C THR A 365 6.87 -14.71 9.61
N VAL A 366 7.90 -15.56 9.70
CA VAL A 366 8.62 -15.80 10.95
C VAL A 366 9.28 -14.51 11.45
N ALA A 367 9.96 -13.76 10.56
CA ALA A 367 10.65 -12.53 10.92
C ALA A 367 9.69 -11.42 11.40
N ALA A 368 8.56 -11.22 10.72
CA ALA A 368 7.53 -10.24 11.08
C ALA A 368 6.85 -10.56 12.42
N GLY A 369 6.89 -11.83 12.83
CA GLY A 369 6.43 -12.30 14.13
C GLY A 369 7.53 -12.44 15.18
N ASP A 370 8.79 -12.09 14.91
CA ASP A 370 9.90 -12.25 15.87
C ASP A 370 9.94 -11.08 16.86
N ASP A 371 10.31 -11.35 18.12
CA ASP A 371 10.47 -10.30 19.14
C ASP A 371 11.56 -9.29 18.75
N LYS A 372 12.53 -9.68 17.92
CA LYS A 372 13.57 -8.78 17.39
C LYS A 372 12.99 -7.65 16.53
N ALA A 373 11.90 -7.91 15.80
CA ALA A 373 11.27 -6.91 14.93
C ALA A 373 10.72 -5.72 15.73
N GLN A 374 10.45 -5.89 17.02
CA GLN A 374 9.85 -4.87 17.88
C GLN A 374 10.69 -3.62 18.04
N PHE A 375 12.00 -3.77 18.22
CA PHE A 375 12.89 -2.62 18.32
C PHE A 375 12.78 -1.73 17.08
N TYR A 376 12.82 -2.34 15.90
CA TYR A 376 12.77 -1.64 14.62
C TYR A 376 11.39 -1.06 14.33
N THR A 377 10.33 -1.78 14.68
CA THR A 377 8.94 -1.35 14.51
C THR A 377 8.65 -0.09 15.32
N LEU A 378 9.01 -0.08 16.62
CA LEU A 378 8.84 1.12 17.44
C LEU A 378 9.76 2.26 17.02
N ARG A 379 10.96 1.96 16.50
CA ARG A 379 11.86 2.96 15.91
C ARG A 379 11.21 3.66 14.71
N ALA A 380 10.59 2.91 13.80
CA ALA A 380 9.87 3.45 12.65
C ALA A 380 8.65 4.28 13.09
N ALA A 381 7.87 3.81 14.07
CA ALA A 381 6.74 4.55 14.63
C ALA A 381 7.17 5.90 15.22
N LYS A 382 8.28 5.93 15.97
CA LYS A 382 8.87 7.16 16.50
C LYS A 382 9.28 8.12 15.38
N ALA A 383 9.93 7.61 14.33
CA ALA A 383 10.33 8.43 13.18
C ALA A 383 9.10 9.07 12.50
N LEU A 384 8.00 8.33 12.31
CA LEU A 384 6.74 8.89 11.78
C LEU A 384 6.14 9.95 12.71
N ALA A 385 6.07 9.69 14.02
CA ALA A 385 5.53 10.63 14.99
C ALA A 385 6.38 11.91 15.09
N MET A 386 7.70 11.80 15.01
CA MET A 386 8.63 12.95 14.94
C MET A 386 8.42 13.77 13.66
N THR A 387 8.18 13.11 12.52
CA THR A 387 7.88 13.79 11.25
C THR A 387 6.52 14.49 11.30
N ALA A 388 5.52 13.88 11.95
CA ALA A 388 4.24 14.54 12.22
C ALA A 388 4.44 15.80 13.07
N LEU A 389 5.30 15.76 14.09
CA LEU A 389 5.61 16.95 14.90
C LEU A 389 6.29 18.06 14.10
N ASP A 390 7.18 17.73 13.16
CA ASP A 390 7.80 18.73 12.30
C ASP A 390 6.75 19.55 11.54
N VAL A 391 5.77 18.88 10.93
CA VAL A 391 4.72 19.57 10.16
C VAL A 391 3.67 20.26 11.04
N LEU A 392 3.45 19.78 12.26
CA LEU A 392 2.57 20.43 13.24
C LEU A 392 3.17 21.72 13.79
N LEU A 393 4.47 21.74 14.05
CA LEU A 393 5.16 22.85 14.72
C LEU A 393 5.79 23.85 13.73
N CYS A 394 5.89 23.49 12.45
CA CYS A 394 6.35 24.37 11.38
C CYS A 394 5.32 24.39 10.23
N PRO A 395 4.37 25.36 10.22
CA PRO A 395 3.32 25.45 9.20
C PRO A 395 3.86 25.52 7.76
N GLU A 396 5.05 26.07 7.56
CA GLU A 396 5.73 26.13 6.27
C GLU A 396 6.05 24.73 5.71
N LEU A 397 6.37 23.76 6.57
CA LEU A 397 6.64 22.38 6.15
C LEU A 397 5.37 21.67 5.69
N LEU A 398 4.24 21.87 6.38
CA LEU A 398 2.95 21.34 5.92
C LEU A 398 2.53 21.97 4.58
N GLN A 399 2.71 23.29 4.44
CA GLN A 399 2.44 23.98 3.20
C GLN A 399 3.32 23.46 2.05
N ARG A 400 4.62 23.26 2.31
CA ARG A 400 5.53 22.69 1.32
C ARG A 400 5.17 21.24 0.96
N ALA A 401 4.78 20.41 1.92
CA ALA A 401 4.30 19.05 1.65
C ALA A 401 3.05 19.04 0.75
N ARG A 402 2.13 20.02 0.91
CA ARG A 402 0.98 20.19 0.01
C ARG A 402 1.39 20.66 -1.39
N GLU A 403 2.41 21.49 -1.50
CA GLU A 403 2.97 21.92 -2.80
C GLU A 403 3.66 20.76 -3.52
N ASP A 404 4.46 19.98 -2.81
CA ASP A 404 5.12 18.78 -3.32
C ASP A 404 4.10 17.81 -3.94
N LEU A 405 2.95 17.58 -3.28
CA LEU A 405 1.86 16.77 -3.83
C LEU A 405 1.31 17.34 -5.14
N LYS A 406 1.07 18.66 -5.20
CA LYS A 406 0.56 19.32 -6.41
C LYS A 406 1.56 19.23 -7.55
N GLU A 407 2.84 19.48 -7.27
CA GLU A 407 3.94 19.37 -8.23
C GLU A 407 4.08 17.94 -8.76
N ALA A 408 4.01 16.94 -7.88
CA ALA A 408 4.08 15.52 -8.25
C ALA A 408 2.90 15.10 -9.15
N ASN A 409 1.67 15.51 -8.81
CA ASN A 409 0.49 15.29 -9.66
C ASN A 409 0.65 15.91 -11.06
N LEU A 410 1.08 17.17 -11.14
CA LEU A 410 1.30 17.85 -12.41
C LEU A 410 2.41 17.19 -13.24
N LYS A 411 3.49 16.74 -12.59
CA LYS A 411 4.57 16.02 -13.26
C LYS A 411 4.07 14.70 -13.83
N GLU A 412 3.31 13.95 -13.04
CA GLU A 412 2.66 12.72 -13.48
C GLU A 412 1.73 13.00 -14.67
N GLU A 413 1.08 14.17 -14.78
CA GLU A 413 0.24 14.58 -15.93
C GLU A 413 1.01 14.96 -17.20
N ARG A 414 2.16 15.61 -17.06
CA ARG A 414 2.95 16.15 -18.16
C ARG A 414 3.87 15.15 -18.86
N SER A 415 4.17 14.00 -18.28
CA SER A 415 4.96 12.94 -18.92
C SER A 415 4.33 12.34 -20.20
N SER A 416 3.19 12.88 -20.65
CA SER A 416 2.28 12.37 -21.67
C SER A 416 2.50 12.86 -23.11
N SER A 417 3.47 13.71 -23.42
CA SER A 417 3.61 14.31 -24.77
C SER A 417 4.24 13.41 -25.85
N GLY A 418 4.11 12.08 -25.75
CA GLY A 418 4.79 11.11 -26.64
C GLY A 418 3.96 10.05 -27.35
N CYS A 419 2.63 9.95 -27.15
CA CYS A 419 1.85 8.90 -27.82
C CYS A 419 0.65 9.46 -28.59
N ALA A 420 0.85 9.61 -29.90
CA ALA A 420 -0.22 9.83 -30.87
C ALA A 420 -1.23 8.67 -30.79
N GLY A 421 -2.50 9.01 -30.68
CA GLY A 421 -3.59 8.06 -30.56
C GLY A 421 -3.65 7.09 -31.74
N TRP A 422 -3.74 5.81 -31.43
CA TRP A 422 -4.20 4.80 -32.37
C TRP A 422 -5.72 4.97 -32.51
N ARG A 423 -6.16 5.57 -33.62
CA ARG A 423 -7.54 5.41 -34.09
C ARG A 423 -7.55 4.14 -34.94
N LEU A 424 -8.39 3.17 -34.55
CA LEU A 424 -8.84 2.10 -35.44
C LEU A 424 -9.87 2.66 -36.41
#